data_AF-A0AAD6SUA2-F1
#
_entry.id   AF-A0AAD6SUA2-F1
#
_cell.length_a   1.000
_cell.length_b   1.000
_cell.length_c   1.000
_cell.angle_alpha   90.00
_cell.angle_beta   90.00
_cell.angle_gamma   90.00
#
_symmetry.space_group_name_H-M   'P 1'
#
loop_
_entity.id
_entity.type
_entity.pdbx_description
1 polymer ?
#
loop_
_entity_poly.entity_id
_entity_poly.type
_entity_poly.pdbx_seq_one_letter_code
_entity_poly.pdbx_strand_id
1 'polypeptide(L)'
;RDAPHFDDTRPEELLEFLEHVERMMEIDKTPAGEKNEFLVRYTVLETGRQWRAFDSYLKPYTVFRKEVIHNYPCAWEESRGSVRTFHSTLDSYANGSIEISHRNNLFKLIRALSVQVQKLLVPPA
;
A
#
# COMPACT_ATOMS: atom_id res chain seq x y z
N ARG A 1 -9.37 12.56 14.03
CA ARG A 1 -8.44 12.01 13.04
C ARG A 1 -8.36 10.53 13.37
N ASP A 2 -8.95 9.68 12.53
CA ASP A 2 -8.89 8.24 12.73
C ASP A 2 -7.44 7.77 12.59
N ALA A 3 -7.02 6.89 13.50
CA ALA A 3 -5.71 6.28 13.42
C ALA A 3 -5.65 5.39 12.17
N PRO A 4 -4.53 5.38 11.41
CA PRO A 4 -4.38 4.42 10.32
C PRO A 4 -4.48 3.01 10.90
N HIS A 5 -5.18 2.15 10.17
CA HIS A 5 -5.38 0.76 10.55
C HIS A 5 -5.11 -0.13 9.35
N PHE A 6 -4.43 -1.25 9.58
CA PHE A 6 -4.18 -2.25 8.54
C PHE A 6 -4.96 -3.52 8.85
N ASP A 7 -5.76 -3.92 7.87
CA ASP A 7 -6.53 -5.16 7.80
C ASP A 7 -5.87 -6.08 6.77
N ASP A 8 -5.53 -7.31 7.20
CA ASP A 8 -4.84 -8.29 6.35
C ASP A 8 -5.76 -8.87 5.27
N THR A 9 -7.07 -8.65 5.36
CA THR A 9 -8.03 -9.00 4.30
C THR A 9 -7.96 -8.07 3.09
N ARG A 10 -7.28 -6.92 3.22
CA ARG A 10 -7.09 -5.92 2.15
C ARG A 10 -5.60 -5.59 1.96
N PRO A 11 -4.79 -6.58 1.56
CA PRO A 11 -3.35 -6.42 1.45
C PRO A 11 -2.94 -5.35 0.42
N GLU A 12 -3.80 -5.01 -0.54
CA GLU A 12 -3.58 -3.91 -1.48
C GLU A 12 -3.42 -2.54 -0.80
N GLU A 13 -3.97 -2.34 0.40
CA GLU A 13 -3.89 -1.08 1.16
C GLU A 13 -2.61 -0.96 1.99
N LEU A 14 -1.77 -2.01 2.05
CA LEU A 14 -0.57 -2.04 2.90
C LEU A 14 0.38 -0.88 2.63
N LEU A 15 0.58 -0.50 1.36
CA LEU A 15 1.49 0.59 1.01
C LEU A 15 0.97 1.95 1.51
N GLU A 16 -0.32 2.22 1.31
CA GLU A 16 -0.94 3.46 1.79
C GLU A 16 -0.91 3.54 3.32
N PHE A 17 -1.14 2.40 3.99
CA PHE A 17 -0.98 2.28 5.43
C PHE A 17 0.45 2.62 5.88
N LEU A 18 1.46 2.00 5.26
CA LEU A 18 2.87 2.24 5.58
C LEU A 18 3.23 3.71 5.40
N GLU A 19 2.84 4.34 4.28
CA GLU A 19 3.08 5.76 4.04
C GLU A 19 2.41 6.67 5.08
N HIS A 20 1.18 6.33 5.50
CA HIS A 20 0.48 7.09 6.53
C HIS A 20 1.21 7.00 7.87
N VAL A 21 1.61 5.80 8.28
CA VAL A 21 2.32 5.59 9.54
C VAL A 21 3.70 6.25 9.50
N GLU A 22 4.42 6.17 8.40
CA GLU A 22 5.72 6.84 8.21
C GLU A 22 5.60 8.35 8.38
N ARG A 23 4.55 8.96 7.79
CA ARG A 23 4.27 10.38 7.98
C ARG A 23 4.00 10.74 9.44
N MET A 24 3.28 9.89 10.19
CA MET A 24 3.09 10.09 11.62
C MET A 24 4.41 10.00 12.38
N MET A 25 5.25 9.00 12.07
CA MET A 25 6.57 8.87 12.68
C MET A 25 7.45 10.11 12.44
N GLU A 26 7.36 10.73 11.26
CA GLU A 26 8.06 11.96 10.92
C GLU A 26 7.56 13.16 11.72
N ILE A 27 6.23 13.33 11.80
CA ILE A 27 5.60 14.40 12.58
C ILE A 27 5.97 14.27 14.06
N ASP A 28 5.88 13.05 14.60
CA ASP A 28 6.15 12.74 16.01
C ASP A 28 7.64 12.62 16.31
N LYS A 29 8.52 12.73 15.29
CA LYS A 29 9.97 12.56 15.40
C LYS A 29 10.35 11.25 16.11
N THR A 30 9.65 10.18 15.76
CA THR A 30 9.81 8.86 16.39
C THR A 30 11.26 8.39 16.28
N PRO A 31 11.90 7.99 17.40
CA PRO A 31 13.27 7.47 17.39
C PRO A 31 13.42 6.25 16.50
N ALA A 32 14.57 6.10 15.84
CA ALA A 32 14.81 5.00 14.90
C ALA A 32 14.59 3.60 15.52
N GLY A 33 14.95 3.42 16.81
CA GLY A 33 14.75 2.15 17.53
C GLY A 33 13.30 1.85 17.89
N GLU A 34 12.39 2.82 17.78
CA GLU A 34 10.97 2.66 18.14
C GLU A 34 10.06 2.51 16.93
N LYS A 35 10.57 2.77 15.71
CA LYS A 35 9.76 2.77 14.48
C LYS A 35 9.05 1.44 14.21
N ASN A 36 9.69 0.31 14.48
CA ASN A 36 9.08 -1.00 14.21
C ASN A 36 7.90 -1.28 15.16
N GLU A 37 8.05 -0.99 16.46
CA GLU A 37 6.96 -1.11 17.43
C GLU A 37 5.86 -0.07 17.17
N PHE A 38 6.24 1.14 16.75
CA PHE A 38 5.28 2.17 16.35
C PHE A 38 4.42 1.68 15.18
N LEU A 39 5.01 1.09 14.14
CA LEU A 39 4.27 0.51 13.02
C LEU A 39 3.31 -0.59 13.47
N VAL A 40 3.79 -1.53 14.27
CA VAL A 40 2.99 -2.66 14.74
C VAL A 40 1.80 -2.21 15.60
N ARG A 41 1.92 -1.12 16.36
CA ARG A 41 0.84 -0.57 17.19
C ARG A 41 -0.42 -0.20 16.40
N TYR A 42 -0.28 0.12 15.12
CA TYR A 42 -1.41 0.51 14.25
C TYR A 42 -2.01 -0.66 13.46
N THR A 43 -1.55 -1.88 13.70
CA THR A 43 -2.12 -3.10 13.08
C THR A 43 -3.12 -3.79 14.01
N VAL A 44 -3.94 -4.70 13.46
CA VAL A 44 -4.71 -5.64 14.30
C VAL A 44 -3.77 -6.53 15.14
N LEU A 45 -4.25 -7.02 16.27
CA LEU A 45 -3.46 -7.81 17.22
C LEU A 45 -2.76 -9.01 16.57
N GLU A 46 -3.44 -9.70 15.65
CA GLU A 46 -2.92 -10.89 14.99
C GLU A 46 -1.77 -10.54 14.03
N THR A 47 -2.00 -9.60 13.11
CA THR A 47 -0.97 -9.06 12.21
C THR A 47 0.23 -8.53 12.99
N GLY A 48 -0.01 -7.81 14.08
CA GLY A 48 1.06 -7.31 14.93
C GLY A 48 1.86 -8.40 15.64
N ARG A 49 1.27 -9.57 15.91
CA ARG A 49 2.03 -10.74 16.42
C ARG A 49 2.85 -11.38 15.31
N GLN A 50 2.27 -11.54 14.12
CA GLN A 50 2.97 -12.10 12.96
C GLN A 50 4.18 -11.24 12.59
N TRP A 51 4.02 -9.92 12.51
CA TRP A 51 5.11 -9.01 12.15
C TRP A 51 6.24 -8.96 13.20
N ARG A 52 5.91 -9.07 14.50
CA ARG A 52 6.93 -9.18 15.56
C ARG A 52 7.75 -10.47 15.46
N ALA A 53 7.22 -11.50 14.81
CA ALA A 53 7.93 -12.77 14.60
C ALA A 53 8.90 -12.73 13.41
N PHE A 54 8.91 -11.66 12.60
CA PHE A 54 9.88 -11.51 11.51
C PHE A 54 11.30 -11.32 12.03
N ASP A 55 12.27 -11.94 11.36
CA ASP A 55 13.70 -11.83 11.71
C ASP A 55 14.21 -10.38 11.59
N SER A 56 13.55 -9.56 10.78
CA SER A 56 13.85 -8.13 10.66
C SER A 56 13.20 -7.25 11.72
N TYR A 57 12.38 -7.77 12.63
CA TYR A 57 11.68 -6.95 13.61
C TYR A 57 12.63 -6.15 14.52
N LEU A 58 13.81 -6.68 14.82
CA LEU A 58 14.85 -5.98 15.60
C LEU A 58 15.89 -5.27 14.72
N LYS A 59 15.75 -5.36 13.40
CA LYS A 59 16.63 -4.69 12.43
C LYS A 59 16.12 -3.27 12.14
N PRO A 60 16.91 -2.40 11.49
CA PRO A 60 16.46 -1.07 11.11
C PRO A 60 15.13 -1.10 10.33
N TYR A 61 14.30 -0.09 10.55
CA TYR A 61 12.96 0.02 9.95
C TYR A 61 12.93 -0.24 8.44
N THR A 62 13.96 0.19 7.71
CA THR A 62 14.05 -0.03 6.26
C THR A 62 14.12 -1.51 5.87
N VAL A 63 14.76 -2.34 6.69
CA VAL A 63 14.83 -3.79 6.48
C VAL A 63 13.50 -4.44 6.85
N PHE A 64 12.93 -4.02 7.99
CA PHE A 64 11.63 -4.50 8.46
C PHE A 64 10.50 -4.20 7.46
N ARG A 65 10.42 -2.95 6.98
CA ARG A 65 9.46 -2.52 5.96
C ARG A 65 9.55 -3.37 4.70
N LYS A 66 10.77 -3.68 4.23
CA LYS A 66 10.96 -4.52 3.03
C LYS A 66 10.43 -5.94 3.24
N GLU A 67 10.72 -6.55 4.39
CA GLU A 67 10.21 -7.88 4.72
C GLU A 67 8.68 -7.88 4.87
N VAL A 68 8.11 -6.86 5.52
CA VAL A 68 6.65 -6.68 5.60
C VAL A 68 6.05 -6.68 4.20
N ILE A 69 6.48 -5.81 3.29
CA ILE A 69 5.91 -5.76 1.93
C ILE A 69 6.10 -7.09 1.17
N HIS A 70 7.26 -7.75 1.34
CA HIS A 70 7.54 -9.02 0.65
C HIS A 70 6.59 -10.16 1.07
N ASN A 71 6.11 -10.15 2.31
CA ASN A 71 5.16 -11.14 2.82
C ASN A 71 3.71 -10.90 2.34
N TYR A 72 3.44 -9.78 1.64
CA TYR A 72 2.13 -9.49 1.04
C TYR A 72 2.27 -9.31 -0.49
N PRO A 73 2.20 -10.40 -1.29
CA PRO A 73 2.43 -10.36 -2.73
C PRO A 73 1.52 -9.37 -3.48
N CYS A 74 0.27 -9.20 -3.05
CA CYS A 74 -0.65 -8.23 -3.65
C CYS A 74 -0.19 -6.78 -3.46
N ALA A 75 0.34 -6.44 -2.28
CA ALA A 75 0.92 -5.11 -2.02
C ALA A 75 2.19 -4.89 -2.86
N TRP A 76 3.01 -5.93 -2.98
CA TRP A 76 4.22 -5.90 -3.80
C TRP A 76 3.90 -5.69 -5.28
N GLU A 77 2.91 -6.41 -5.82
CA GLU A 77 2.42 -6.23 -7.19
C GLU A 77 1.81 -4.84 -7.40
N GLU A 78 1.03 -4.33 -6.45
CA GLU A 78 0.45 -2.98 -6.50
C GLU A 78 1.53 -1.88 -6.42
N SER A 79 2.65 -2.13 -5.74
CA SER A 79 3.79 -1.20 -5.69
C SER A 79 4.50 -1.08 -7.05
N ARG A 80 4.56 -2.19 -7.79
CA ARG A 80 5.22 -2.30 -9.10
C ARG A 80 4.30 -2.01 -10.28
N GLY A 81 2.99 -1.89 -10.02
CA GLY A 81 1.98 -1.96 -11.06
C GLY A 81 1.89 -3.39 -11.61
N SER A 82 0.68 -3.87 -11.82
CA SER A 82 0.45 -5.18 -12.42
C SER A 82 -0.41 -5.04 -13.66
N VAL A 83 -0.03 -5.74 -14.73
CA VAL A 83 -0.85 -5.84 -15.96
C VAL A 83 -2.24 -6.40 -15.62
N ARG A 84 -2.34 -7.24 -14.58
CA ARG A 84 -3.62 -7.73 -14.06
C ARG A 84 -4.48 -6.60 -13.48
N THR A 85 -3.91 -5.72 -12.65
CA THR A 85 -4.63 -4.56 -12.09
C THR A 85 -5.03 -3.57 -13.18
N PHE A 86 -4.17 -3.38 -14.18
CA PHE A 86 -4.46 -2.58 -15.37
C PHE A 86 -5.66 -3.14 -16.15
N HIS A 87 -5.67 -4.44 -16.44
CA HIS A 87 -6.79 -5.11 -17.10
C HIS A 87 -8.07 -5.07 -16.26
N SER A 88 -7.99 -5.33 -14.96
CA SER A 88 -9.15 -5.24 -14.05
C SER A 88 -9.75 -3.83 -14.01
N THR A 89 -8.91 -2.80 -14.08
CA THR A 89 -9.36 -1.39 -14.16
C THR A 89 -10.07 -1.13 -15.48
N LEU A 90 -9.58 -1.69 -16.60
CA LEU A 90 -10.28 -1.56 -17.87
C LEU A 90 -11.61 -2.31 -17.86
N ASP A 91 -11.65 -3.54 -17.32
CA ASP A 91 -12.86 -4.36 -17.27
C ASP A 91 -13.96 -3.74 -16.39
N SER A 92 -13.60 -3.15 -15.24
CA SER A 92 -14.58 -2.49 -14.36
C SER A 92 -15.23 -1.27 -15.02
N TYR A 93 -14.51 -0.61 -15.94
CA TYR A 93 -15.04 0.52 -16.71
C TYR A 93 -15.64 0.11 -18.06
N ALA A 94 -15.27 -1.05 -18.61
CA ALA A 94 -15.91 -1.61 -19.81
C ALA A 94 -17.30 -2.16 -19.50
N ASN A 95 -17.48 -2.73 -18.29
CA ASN A 95 -18.75 -3.29 -17.83
C ASN A 95 -19.73 -2.23 -17.28
N GLY A 96 -19.28 -1.01 -16.99
CA GLY A 96 -20.13 0.13 -16.64
C GLY A 96 -20.09 1.16 -17.76
N SER A 97 -21.18 1.33 -18.52
CA SER A 97 -21.17 2.13 -19.75
C SER A 97 -20.46 3.48 -19.58
N ILE A 98 -19.35 3.66 -20.29
CA ILE A 98 -18.68 4.96 -20.39
C ILE A 98 -19.50 5.82 -21.37
N GLU A 99 -20.62 6.35 -20.89
CA GLU A 99 -21.34 7.37 -21.65
C GLU A 99 -20.51 8.67 -21.70
N ILE A 100 -20.48 9.29 -22.88
CA ILE A 100 -19.78 10.55 -23.17
C ILE A 100 -20.27 11.70 -22.23
N SER A 101 -21.49 11.58 -21.72
CA SER A 101 -22.11 12.42 -20.68
C SER A 101 -21.29 12.47 -19.37
N HIS A 102 -20.49 11.44 -19.09
CA HIS A 102 -19.76 11.27 -17.84
C HIS A 102 -18.28 11.63 -17.98
N ARG A 103 -17.98 12.85 -18.44
CA ARG A 103 -16.63 13.44 -18.50
C ARG A 103 -15.81 13.17 -17.22
N ASN A 104 -16.45 13.19 -16.05
CA ASN A 104 -15.83 12.87 -14.76
C ASN A 104 -15.38 11.41 -14.64
N ASN A 105 -16.13 10.45 -15.18
CA ASN A 105 -15.76 9.03 -15.19
C ASN A 105 -14.59 8.78 -16.14
N LEU A 106 -14.54 9.46 -17.29
CA LEU A 106 -13.37 9.43 -18.17
C LEU A 106 -12.11 9.95 -17.47
N PHE A 107 -12.19 11.07 -16.76
CA PHE A 107 -11.06 11.57 -15.97
C PHE A 107 -10.68 10.67 -14.79
N LYS A 108 -11.63 9.94 -14.19
CA LYS A 108 -11.31 8.90 -13.20
C LYS A 108 -10.54 7.74 -13.83
N LEU A 109 -10.97 7.25 -14.99
CA LEU A 109 -10.28 6.20 -15.74
C LEU A 109 -8.88 6.63 -16.17
N ILE A 110 -8.74 7.82 -16.78
CA ILE A 110 -7.42 8.35 -17.20
C ILE A 110 -6.46 8.43 -16.02
N ARG A 111 -6.92 8.91 -14.85
CA ARG A 111 -6.10 8.98 -13.64
C ARG A 111 -5.69 7.59 -13.15
N ALA A 112 -6.63 6.64 -13.08
CA ALA A 112 -6.33 5.27 -12.67
C ALA A 112 -5.32 4.58 -13.60
N LEU A 113 -5.50 4.71 -14.92
CA LEU A 113 -4.57 4.16 -15.92
C LEU A 113 -3.20 4.83 -15.86
N SER A 114 -3.16 6.15 -15.68
CA SER A 114 -1.90 6.89 -15.59
C SER A 114 -1.09 6.47 -14.36
N VAL A 115 -1.73 6.23 -13.22
CA VAL A 115 -1.06 5.69 -12.02
C VAL A 115 -0.47 4.32 -12.29
N GLN A 116 -1.24 3.40 -12.90
CA GLN A 116 -0.76 2.05 -13.22
C GLN A 116 0.40 2.08 -14.24
N VAL A 117 0.31 2.93 -15.27
CA VAL A 117 1.39 3.12 -16.25
C VAL A 117 2.67 3.64 -15.58
N GLN A 118 2.56 4.63 -14.69
CA GLN A 118 3.71 5.15 -13.96
C GLN A 118 4.36 4.09 -13.07
N LYS A 119 3.56 3.31 -12.34
CA LYS A 119 4.06 2.21 -11.51
C LYS A 119 4.78 1.15 -12.37
N LEU A 120 4.25 0.80 -13.54
CA LEU A 120 4.87 -0.17 -14.46
C LEU A 120 6.18 0.33 -15.09
N LEU A 121 6.33 1.64 -15.30
CA LEU A 121 7.52 2.23 -15.92
C LEU A 121 8.67 2.49 -14.93
N VAL A 122 8.36 2.62 -13.63
CA VAL A 122 9.36 2.91 -12.59
C VAL A 122 9.67 1.62 -11.81
N PRO A 123 10.90 1.07 -11.86
CA PRO A 123 11.26 -0.08 -11.03
C PRO A 123 11.18 0.33 -9.55
N PRO A 124 10.74 -0.57 -8.63
CA PRO A 124 10.57 -0.17 -7.23
C PRO A 124 11.91 0.19 -6.61
N ALA A 125 11.88 1.22 -5.75
CA ALA A 125 13.00 1.63 -4.90
C ALA A 125 13.27 0.63 -3.76
#